data_AF-A0A8J6HKS2-F1
#
_entry.id   AF-A0A8J6HKS2-F1
#
_cell.length_a   1.000
_cell.length_b   1.000
_cell.length_c   1.000
_cell.angle_alpha   90.00
_cell.angle_beta   90.00
_cell.angle_gamma   90.00
#
_symmetry.space_group_name_H-M   'P 1'
#
loop_
_entity.id
_entity.type
_entity.pdbx_description
1 polymer ?
#
loop_
_entity_poly.entity_id
_entity_poly.type
_entity_poly.pdbx_seq_one_letter_code
_entity_poly.pdbx_strand_id
1 'polypeptide(L)'
;MSFVIDRFLNPSIEDFGIRKFTVNEIVLCIFENTITGVLILLPMFFLILHSWQNMFAEITRFGDRLFYRDWWTCTDFSCYFRKWNIIVQEWLYLYIYRDFNENVFRGNSTLSKLAVFVISAVVHEWILAYMFGFFFPLLFFEFLFLGSLFNFLLAPKNTFFNILFWYAISLGMATLVTMYGIEFYARANAPIANPTFKDRVIPRFLTCDCIASST
;
A
#
# COMPACT_ATOMS: atom_id res chain seq x y z
N MET A 1 -11.97 10.43 -6.56
CA MET A 1 -10.54 10.11 -6.69
C MET A 1 -9.78 11.05 -7.57
N SER A 2 -10.13 11.24 -8.85
CA SER A 2 -9.44 12.20 -9.75
C SER A 2 -9.26 13.56 -9.08
N PHE A 3 -10.34 14.18 -8.59
CA PHE A 3 -10.26 15.47 -7.91
C PHE A 3 -9.27 15.52 -6.73
N VAL A 4 -9.17 14.44 -5.93
CA VAL A 4 -8.25 14.40 -4.79
C VAL A 4 -6.80 14.34 -5.27
N ILE A 5 -6.53 13.51 -6.28
CA ILE A 5 -5.21 13.38 -6.88
C ILE A 5 -4.81 14.70 -7.56
N ASP A 6 -5.68 15.26 -8.40
CA ASP A 6 -5.39 16.46 -9.17
C ASP A 6 -5.20 17.70 -8.29
N ARG A 7 -5.98 17.81 -7.20
CA ARG A 7 -5.95 19.02 -6.35
C ARG A 7 -4.96 18.95 -5.20
N PHE A 8 -4.75 17.78 -4.61
CA PHE A 8 -3.95 17.66 -3.39
C PHE A 8 -2.64 16.89 -3.61
N LEU A 9 -2.66 15.82 -4.39
CA LEU A 9 -1.45 15.01 -4.60
C LEU A 9 -0.53 15.64 -5.65
N ASN A 10 -1.01 15.82 -6.88
CA ASN A 10 -0.22 16.26 -8.04
C ASN A 10 0.60 17.53 -7.78
N PRO A 11 0.05 18.62 -7.21
CA PRO A 11 0.82 19.84 -6.98
C PRO A 11 2.03 19.66 -6.05
N SER A 12 2.02 18.62 -5.20
CA SER A 12 3.13 18.33 -4.30
C SER A 12 4.24 17.50 -4.95
N ILE A 13 3.97 16.83 -6.07
CA ILE A 13 4.88 15.84 -6.68
C ILE A 13 5.16 16.06 -8.19
N GLU A 14 4.44 16.95 -8.88
CA GLU A 14 4.58 17.13 -10.34
C GLU A 14 5.94 17.67 -10.77
N ASP A 15 6.62 18.41 -9.90
CA ASP A 15 7.95 18.99 -10.12
C ASP A 15 9.09 17.97 -10.07
N PHE A 16 8.83 16.74 -9.59
CA PHE A 16 9.87 15.71 -9.45
C PHE A 16 10.40 15.27 -10.81
N GLY A 17 11.72 15.30 -10.96
CA GLY A 17 12.42 15.05 -12.24
C GLY A 17 12.79 16.31 -13.01
N ILE A 18 12.14 17.44 -12.72
CA ILE A 18 12.51 18.76 -13.27
C ILE A 18 13.60 19.39 -12.40
N ARG A 19 13.40 19.38 -11.08
CA ARG A 19 14.37 19.88 -10.07
C ARG A 19 14.89 18.77 -9.16
N LYS A 20 16.08 18.97 -8.58
CA LYS A 20 16.63 18.07 -7.54
C LYS A 20 15.89 18.32 -6.22
N PHE A 21 15.50 17.25 -5.56
CA PHE A 21 14.90 17.26 -4.24
C PHE A 21 15.87 16.72 -3.20
N THR A 22 15.85 17.33 -2.03
CA THR A 22 16.56 16.85 -0.85
C THR A 22 15.71 15.82 -0.11
N VAL A 23 16.37 14.94 0.65
CA VAL A 23 15.66 13.94 1.48
C VAL A 23 14.70 14.62 2.46
N ASN A 24 15.06 15.78 3.00
CA ASN A 24 14.21 16.55 3.90
C ASN A 24 12.91 17.01 3.22
N GLU A 25 12.98 17.47 1.97
CA GLU A 25 11.78 17.85 1.20
C GLU A 25 10.88 16.64 0.94
N ILE A 26 11.45 15.46 0.64
CA ILE A 26 10.67 14.22 0.47
C ILE A 26 9.96 13.84 1.76
N VAL A 27 10.66 13.89 2.89
CA VAL A 27 10.07 13.59 4.21
C VAL A 27 8.94 14.58 4.54
N LEU A 28 9.15 15.88 4.33
CA LEU A 28 8.10 16.90 4.52
C LEU A 28 6.90 16.65 3.60
N CYS A 29 7.14 16.32 2.33
CA CYS A 29 6.11 15.99 1.37
C CYS A 29 5.25 14.78 1.81
N ILE A 30 5.87 13.74 2.38
CA ILE A 30 5.14 12.59 2.94
C ILE A 30 4.24 13.04 4.10
N PHE A 31 4.75 13.86 5.02
CA PHE A 31 3.96 14.37 6.14
C PHE A 31 2.80 15.25 5.68
N GLU A 32 3.02 16.14 4.73
CA GLU A 32 2.00 16.99 4.11
C GLU A 32 0.89 16.16 3.45
N ASN A 33 1.27 15.07 2.78
CA ASN A 33 0.34 14.15 2.12
C ASN A 33 -0.35 13.15 3.06
N THR A 34 -0.16 13.23 4.38
CA THR A 34 -0.84 12.35 5.35
C THR A 34 -2.36 12.40 5.20
N ILE A 35 -2.92 13.60 5.08
CA ILE A 35 -4.37 13.78 4.91
C ILE A 35 -4.81 13.27 3.54
N THR A 36 -4.05 13.57 2.48
CA THR A 36 -4.30 13.08 1.11
C THR A 36 -4.34 11.56 1.06
N GLY A 37 -3.41 10.88 1.75
CA GLY A 37 -3.38 9.42 1.84
C GLY A 37 -4.66 8.83 2.42
N VAL A 38 -5.20 9.43 3.49
CA VAL A 38 -6.49 9.00 4.09
C VAL A 38 -7.67 9.30 3.16
N LEU A 39 -7.66 10.46 2.50
CA LEU A 39 -8.69 10.84 1.52
C LEU A 39 -8.68 9.97 0.26
N ILE A 40 -7.59 9.25 0.00
CA ILE A 40 -7.54 8.21 -1.03
C ILE A 40 -7.96 6.86 -0.44
N LEU A 41 -7.48 6.49 0.76
CA LEU A 41 -7.77 5.20 1.38
C LEU A 41 -9.28 4.99 1.62
N LEU A 42 -9.94 5.92 2.31
CA LEU A 42 -11.32 5.71 2.77
C LEU A 42 -12.33 5.64 1.62
N PRO A 43 -12.30 6.54 0.61
CA PRO A 43 -13.24 6.44 -0.49
C PRO A 43 -12.89 5.29 -1.43
N MET A 44 -11.63 4.85 -1.54
CA MET A 44 -11.26 3.67 -2.33
C MET A 44 -11.82 2.41 -1.67
N PHE A 45 -11.65 2.30 -0.36
CA PHE A 45 -12.25 1.25 0.45
C PHE A 45 -13.77 1.20 0.24
N PHE A 46 -14.45 2.34 0.38
CA PHE A 46 -15.89 2.41 0.21
C PHE A 46 -16.33 2.06 -1.22
N LEU A 47 -15.66 2.59 -2.23
CA LEU A 47 -16.00 2.33 -3.63
C LEU A 47 -15.86 0.85 -3.98
N ILE A 48 -14.76 0.21 -3.58
CA ILE A 48 -14.42 -1.16 -3.99
C ILE A 48 -15.05 -2.19 -3.05
N LEU A 49 -14.79 -2.11 -1.74
CA LEU A 49 -15.19 -3.15 -0.78
C LEU A 49 -16.63 -3.00 -0.30
N HIS A 50 -17.22 -1.81 -0.39
CA HIS A 50 -18.63 -1.62 -0.08
C HIS A 50 -19.48 -1.60 -1.35
N SER A 51 -19.38 -0.54 -2.16
CA SER A 51 -20.32 -0.28 -3.25
C SER A 51 -20.19 -1.29 -4.39
N TRP A 52 -18.97 -1.53 -4.88
CA TRP A 52 -18.74 -2.44 -6.01
C TRP A 52 -19.10 -3.88 -5.67
N GLN A 53 -18.60 -4.41 -4.54
CA GLN A 53 -18.92 -5.78 -4.12
C GLN A 53 -20.42 -5.99 -3.85
N ASN A 54 -21.11 -5.05 -3.19
CA ASN A 54 -22.55 -5.14 -2.99
C ASN A 54 -23.34 -5.05 -4.30
N MET A 55 -22.91 -4.20 -5.25
CA MET A 55 -23.53 -4.12 -6.57
C MET A 55 -23.48 -5.49 -7.28
N PHE A 56 -22.32 -6.14 -7.31
CA PHE A 56 -22.20 -7.47 -7.91
C PHE A 56 -22.99 -8.52 -7.14
N ALA A 57 -22.98 -8.48 -5.81
CA ALA A 57 -23.78 -9.40 -5.00
C ALA A 57 -25.28 -9.27 -5.29
N GLU A 58 -25.79 -8.07 -5.51
CA GLU A 58 -27.19 -7.86 -5.89
C GLU A 58 -27.49 -8.42 -7.29
N ILE A 59 -26.62 -8.12 -8.27
CA ILE A 59 -26.76 -8.61 -9.66
C ILE A 59 -26.76 -10.14 -9.71
N THR A 60 -25.87 -10.78 -8.95
CA THR A 60 -25.75 -12.24 -8.90
C THR A 60 -26.68 -12.89 -7.88
N ARG A 61 -27.49 -12.12 -7.16
CA ARG A 61 -28.35 -12.59 -6.05
C ARG A 61 -27.58 -13.38 -4.99
N PHE A 62 -26.35 -12.95 -4.70
CA PHE A 62 -25.52 -13.53 -3.66
C PHE A 62 -25.93 -12.99 -2.28
N GLY A 63 -26.26 -13.91 -1.37
CA GLY A 63 -26.83 -13.58 -0.07
C GLY A 63 -25.82 -13.19 1.01
N ASP A 64 -24.57 -13.67 0.92
CA ASP A 64 -23.53 -13.32 1.88
C ASP A 64 -22.87 -12.00 1.49
N ARG A 65 -23.00 -11.00 2.35
CA ARG A 65 -22.52 -9.63 2.09
C ARG A 65 -21.46 -9.19 3.10
N LEU A 66 -20.91 -10.14 3.88
CA LEU A 66 -19.90 -9.84 4.89
C LEU A 66 -18.50 -9.69 4.24
N PHE A 67 -18.31 -8.61 3.48
CA PHE A 67 -17.04 -8.37 2.79
C PHE A 67 -15.96 -7.74 3.68
N TYR A 68 -16.37 -7.03 4.73
CA TYR A 68 -15.48 -6.40 5.70
C TYR A 68 -16.20 -6.28 7.06
N ARG A 69 -15.42 -6.06 8.13
CA ARG A 69 -15.90 -5.80 9.50
C ARG A 69 -15.45 -4.40 9.95
N ASP A 70 -15.75 -4.06 11.20
CA ASP A 70 -15.34 -2.84 11.90
C ASP A 70 -13.81 -2.77 12.09
N TRP A 71 -13.06 -2.59 11.01
CA TRP A 71 -11.60 -2.50 11.02
C TRP A 71 -11.12 -1.16 11.61
N TRP A 72 -11.94 -0.11 11.54
CA TRP A 72 -11.64 1.21 12.10
C TRP A 72 -11.54 1.25 13.62
N THR A 73 -12.08 0.24 14.31
CA THR A 73 -12.00 0.07 15.78
C THR A 73 -10.78 -0.74 16.20
N CYS A 74 -9.97 -1.23 15.25
CA CYS A 74 -8.79 -2.04 15.57
C CYS A 74 -7.73 -1.23 16.31
N THR A 75 -7.01 -1.91 17.21
CA THR A 75 -5.91 -1.34 18.02
C THR A 75 -4.55 -1.85 17.56
N ASP A 76 -4.54 -2.91 16.76
CA ASP A 76 -3.35 -3.56 16.21
C ASP A 76 -3.55 -3.92 14.73
N PHE A 77 -2.43 -4.06 14.02
CA PHE A 77 -2.44 -4.45 12.60
C PHE A 77 -2.98 -5.88 12.40
N SER A 78 -2.84 -6.75 13.40
CA SER A 78 -3.40 -8.11 13.35
C SER A 78 -4.92 -8.10 13.23
N CYS A 79 -5.61 -7.27 14.01
CA CYS A 79 -7.05 -7.05 13.88
C CYS A 79 -7.40 -6.45 12.50
N TYR A 80 -6.63 -5.45 12.06
CA TYR A 80 -6.87 -4.77 10.80
C TYR A 80 -6.86 -5.73 9.60
N PHE A 81 -5.80 -6.53 9.45
CA PHE A 81 -5.68 -7.49 8.34
C PHE A 81 -6.79 -8.54 8.33
N ARG A 82 -7.39 -8.86 9.50
CA ARG A 82 -8.53 -9.79 9.61
C ARG A 82 -9.88 -9.17 9.28
N LYS A 83 -10.04 -7.86 9.46
CA LYS A 83 -11.34 -7.18 9.31
C LYS A 83 -11.47 -6.36 8.04
N TRP A 84 -10.36 -5.92 7.45
CA TRP A 84 -10.35 -5.00 6.30
C TRP A 84 -11.00 -5.59 5.04
N ASN A 85 -10.57 -6.79 4.63
CA ASN A 85 -11.08 -7.49 3.46
C ASN A 85 -11.20 -8.97 3.78
N ILE A 86 -12.41 -9.39 4.15
CA ILE A 86 -12.70 -10.74 4.63
C ILE A 86 -12.53 -11.76 3.52
N ILE A 87 -12.93 -11.44 2.30
CA ILE A 87 -12.81 -12.35 1.15
C ILE A 87 -11.36 -12.78 0.96
N VAL A 88 -10.44 -11.81 0.89
CA VAL A 88 -9.01 -12.10 0.70
C VAL A 88 -8.43 -12.76 1.94
N GLN A 89 -8.82 -12.33 3.14
CA GLN A 89 -8.31 -12.90 4.37
C GLN A 89 -8.72 -14.38 4.55
N GLU A 90 -9.98 -14.72 4.29
CA GLU A 90 -10.46 -16.11 4.38
C GLU A 90 -9.79 -16.98 3.32
N TRP A 91 -9.60 -16.48 2.10
CA TRP A 91 -8.86 -17.19 1.07
C TRP A 91 -7.41 -17.46 1.49
N LEU A 92 -6.70 -16.44 1.98
CA LEU A 92 -5.33 -16.56 2.50
C LEU A 92 -5.27 -17.55 3.67
N TYR A 93 -6.28 -17.55 4.54
CA TYR A 93 -6.31 -18.44 5.70
C TYR A 93 -6.53 -19.90 5.29
N LEU A 94 -7.54 -20.16 4.45
CA LEU A 94 -7.97 -21.52 4.11
C LEU A 94 -7.00 -22.23 3.18
N TYR A 95 -6.41 -21.51 2.21
CA TYR A 95 -5.61 -22.12 1.14
C TYR A 95 -4.09 -21.93 1.31
N ILE A 96 -3.66 -20.95 2.11
CA ILE A 96 -2.23 -20.69 2.31
C ILE A 96 -1.86 -20.98 3.75
N TYR A 97 -2.43 -20.26 4.72
CA TYR A 97 -2.04 -20.41 6.13
C TYR A 97 -2.22 -21.84 6.64
N ARG A 98 -3.42 -22.41 6.47
CA ARG A 98 -3.74 -23.75 6.99
C ARG A 98 -2.84 -24.81 6.36
N ASP A 99 -2.73 -24.81 5.03
CA ASP A 99 -1.97 -25.82 4.30
C ASP A 99 -0.46 -25.70 4.59
N PHE A 100 0.08 -24.49 4.69
CA PHE A 100 1.47 -24.29 5.08
C PHE A 100 1.72 -24.71 6.53
N ASN A 101 0.80 -24.40 7.44
CA ASN A 101 0.95 -24.75 8.84
C ASN A 101 0.88 -26.26 9.08
N GLU A 102 -0.07 -26.95 8.44
CA GLU A 102 -0.29 -28.39 8.62
C GLU A 102 0.74 -29.22 7.85
N ASN A 103 1.00 -28.89 6.58
CA ASN A 103 1.76 -29.77 5.69
C ASN A 103 3.24 -29.37 5.53
N VAL A 104 3.54 -28.06 5.49
CA VAL A 104 4.90 -27.57 5.15
C VAL A 104 5.73 -27.35 6.41
N PHE A 105 5.20 -26.59 7.36
CA PHE A 105 5.91 -26.13 8.55
C PHE A 105 5.55 -26.88 9.84
N ARG A 106 4.71 -27.92 9.73
CA ARG A 106 4.41 -28.90 10.79
C ARG A 106 4.08 -28.25 12.15
N GLY A 107 3.19 -27.25 12.14
CA GLY A 107 2.70 -26.55 13.33
C GLY A 107 3.43 -25.26 13.68
N ASN A 108 4.44 -24.83 12.92
CA ASN A 108 5.07 -23.52 13.15
C ASN A 108 4.17 -22.38 12.61
N SER A 109 3.33 -21.86 13.50
CA SER A 109 2.39 -20.78 13.18
C SER A 109 3.06 -19.46 12.77
N THR A 110 4.25 -19.15 13.30
CA THR A 110 4.99 -17.93 12.97
C THR A 110 5.48 -17.96 11.53
N LEU A 111 6.09 -19.08 11.12
CA LEU A 111 6.60 -19.25 9.76
C LEU A 111 5.46 -19.28 8.74
N SER A 112 4.32 -19.88 9.12
CA SER A 112 3.10 -19.91 8.30
C SER A 112 2.51 -18.50 8.11
N LYS A 113 2.44 -17.70 9.18
CA LYS A 113 2.02 -16.29 9.07
C LYS A 113 2.97 -15.49 8.18
N LEU A 114 4.28 -15.64 8.35
CA LEU A 114 5.28 -14.96 7.53
C LEU A 114 5.14 -15.32 6.05
N ALA A 115 4.91 -16.59 5.72
CA ALA A 115 4.67 -17.03 4.36
C ALA A 115 3.43 -16.34 3.74
N VAL A 116 2.33 -16.24 4.48
CA VAL A 116 1.12 -15.51 4.04
C VAL A 116 1.42 -14.03 3.78
N PHE A 117 2.17 -13.38 4.67
CA PHE A 117 2.57 -11.99 4.48
C PHE A 117 3.45 -11.79 3.25
N VAL A 118 4.45 -12.65 3.05
CA VAL A 118 5.34 -12.59 1.88
C VAL A 118 4.55 -12.79 0.59
N ILE A 119 3.71 -13.81 0.51
CA ILE A 119 2.88 -14.09 -0.67
C ILE A 119 1.95 -12.90 -0.97
N SER A 120 1.27 -12.38 0.06
CA SER A 120 0.41 -11.21 -0.08
C SER A 120 1.20 -9.99 -0.59
N ALA A 121 2.36 -9.70 0.01
CA ALA A 121 3.20 -8.57 -0.38
C ALA A 121 3.70 -8.68 -1.84
N VAL A 122 4.10 -9.88 -2.28
CA VAL A 122 4.52 -10.12 -3.67
C VAL A 122 3.38 -9.88 -4.65
N VAL A 123 2.16 -10.36 -4.34
CA VAL A 123 0.99 -10.15 -5.21
C VAL A 123 0.63 -8.68 -5.33
N HIS A 124 0.62 -7.93 -4.21
CA HIS A 124 0.34 -6.50 -4.28
C HIS A 124 1.41 -5.73 -5.06
N GLU A 125 2.68 -6.04 -4.85
CA GLU A 125 3.79 -5.43 -5.58
C GLU A 125 3.71 -5.75 -7.09
N TRP A 126 3.34 -6.98 -7.44
CA TRP A 126 3.16 -7.38 -8.83
C TRP A 126 2.04 -6.59 -9.52
N ILE A 127 0.91 -6.38 -8.83
CA ILE A 127 -0.20 -5.56 -9.33
C ILE A 127 0.26 -4.12 -9.56
N LEU A 128 0.95 -3.52 -8.58
CA LEU A 128 1.45 -2.15 -8.72
C LEU A 128 2.48 -2.02 -9.84
N ALA A 129 3.41 -2.97 -9.94
CA ALA A 129 4.42 -2.96 -10.99
C ALA A 129 3.80 -3.08 -12.39
N TYR A 130 2.73 -3.88 -12.54
CA TYR A 130 1.98 -3.98 -13.78
C TYR A 130 1.21 -2.70 -14.10
N MET A 131 0.54 -2.09 -13.11
CA MET A 131 -0.24 -0.86 -13.29
C MET A 131 0.63 0.34 -13.65
N PHE A 132 1.77 0.51 -12.99
CA PHE A 132 2.67 1.64 -13.19
C PHE A 132 3.69 1.43 -14.33
N GLY A 133 3.96 0.19 -14.72
CA GLY A 133 4.93 -0.15 -15.76
C GLY A 133 6.40 -0.10 -15.32
N PHE A 134 6.65 0.01 -14.02
CA PHE A 134 7.99 -0.05 -13.40
C PHE A 134 7.93 -0.82 -12.08
N PHE A 135 9.06 -1.36 -11.64
CA PHE A 135 9.15 -2.09 -10.38
C PHE A 135 9.72 -1.18 -9.28
N PHE A 136 8.98 -1.02 -8.17
CA PHE A 136 9.39 -0.19 -7.05
C PHE A 136 8.89 -0.78 -5.71
N PRO A 137 9.66 -1.69 -5.07
CA PRO A 137 9.21 -2.60 -4.01
C PRO A 137 8.91 -1.97 -2.64
N LEU A 138 8.48 -0.71 -2.60
CA LEU A 138 8.19 0.01 -1.36
C LEU A 138 7.04 -0.65 -0.59
N LEU A 139 5.96 -1.04 -1.28
CA LEU A 139 4.82 -1.68 -0.63
C LEU A 139 5.21 -3.03 -0.04
N PHE A 140 6.03 -3.80 -0.76
CA PHE A 140 6.58 -5.05 -0.25
C PHE A 140 7.34 -4.85 1.06
N PHE A 141 8.22 -3.85 1.12
CA PHE A 141 8.97 -3.55 2.34
C PHE A 141 8.06 -3.03 3.47
N GLU A 142 7.06 -2.22 3.16
CA GLU A 142 6.13 -1.70 4.16
C GLU A 142 5.31 -2.83 4.80
N PHE A 143 4.79 -3.76 3.99
CA PHE A 143 4.05 -4.93 4.47
C PHE A 143 4.96 -5.87 5.28
N LEU A 144 6.19 -6.10 4.83
CA LEU A 144 7.10 -7.05 5.49
C LEU A 144 7.71 -6.47 6.77
N PHE A 145 8.08 -5.19 6.80
CA PHE A 145 8.67 -4.58 7.99
C PHE A 145 7.59 -4.09 8.95
N LEU A 146 6.73 -3.16 8.52
CA LEU A 146 5.72 -2.60 9.42
C LEU A 146 4.63 -3.64 9.70
N GLY A 147 4.08 -4.25 8.65
CA GLY A 147 3.00 -5.23 8.79
C GLY A 147 3.40 -6.45 9.64
N SER A 148 4.57 -7.04 9.40
CA SER A 148 5.06 -8.19 10.16
C SER A 148 5.45 -7.81 11.60
N LEU A 149 6.25 -6.75 11.78
CA LEU A 149 6.71 -6.33 13.11
C LEU A 149 5.54 -6.01 14.03
N PHE A 150 4.56 -5.23 13.54
CA PHE A 150 3.41 -4.85 14.34
C PHE A 150 2.37 -5.97 14.49
N ASN A 151 2.38 -7.00 13.64
CA ASN A 151 1.51 -8.17 13.82
C ASN A 151 1.97 -9.08 14.98
N PHE A 152 3.24 -9.04 15.36
CA PHE A 152 3.75 -9.77 16.53
C PHE A 152 3.66 -8.97 17.83
N LEU A 153 3.51 -7.65 17.73
CA LEU A 153 3.29 -6.77 18.87
C LEU A 153 1.79 -6.76 19.21
N LEU A 154 1.40 -7.56 20.21
CA LEU A 154 0.05 -7.53 20.76
C LEU A 154 -0.16 -6.20 21.50
N ALA A 155 -0.92 -5.30 20.89
CA ALA A 155 -1.32 -4.06 21.53
C ALA A 155 -2.50 -4.30 22.49
N PRO A 156 -2.47 -3.71 23.71
CA PRO A 156 -3.64 -3.64 24.56
C PRO A 156 -4.84 -3.01 23.85
N LYS A 157 -6.04 -3.53 24.12
CA LYS A 157 -7.29 -2.94 23.62
C LYS A 157 -7.60 -1.63 24.35
N ASN A 158 -6.96 -0.55 23.91
CA ASN A 158 -7.11 0.79 24.45
C ASN A 158 -7.24 1.80 23.31
N THR A 159 -8.05 2.85 23.50
CA THR A 159 -8.25 3.96 22.57
C THR A 159 -6.93 4.58 22.12
N PHE A 160 -5.93 4.67 22.99
CA PHE A 160 -4.60 5.16 22.63
C PHE A 160 -3.98 4.36 21.46
N PHE A 161 -4.06 3.02 21.49
CA PHE A 161 -3.53 2.19 20.41
C PHE A 161 -4.37 2.27 19.14
N ASN A 162 -5.67 2.56 19.24
CA ASN A 162 -6.48 2.87 18.06
C ASN A 162 -6.04 4.18 17.39
N ILE A 163 -5.73 5.22 18.17
CA ILE A 163 -5.18 6.49 17.64
C ILE A 163 -3.83 6.24 16.97
N LEU A 164 -2.94 5.48 17.62
CA LEU A 164 -1.64 5.13 17.05
C LEU A 164 -1.78 4.32 15.76
N PHE A 165 -2.71 3.36 15.72
CA PHE A 165 -3.05 2.59 14.53
C PHE A 165 -3.50 3.50 13.38
N TRP A 166 -4.39 4.46 13.66
CA TRP A 166 -4.85 5.43 12.67
C TRP A 166 -3.71 6.33 12.15
N TYR A 167 -2.82 6.76 13.03
CA TYR A 167 -1.65 7.53 12.61
C TYR A 167 -0.72 6.69 11.72
N ALA A 168 -0.47 5.43 12.09
CA ALA A 168 0.38 4.52 11.34
C ALA A 168 -0.18 4.21 9.94
N ILE A 169 -1.48 3.90 9.82
CA ILE A 169 -2.09 3.64 8.50
C ILE A 169 -2.13 4.89 7.63
N SER A 170 -2.34 6.08 8.23
CA SER A 170 -2.34 7.35 7.50
C SER A 170 -0.96 7.66 6.95
N LEU A 171 0.09 7.52 7.77
CA LEU A 171 1.47 7.75 7.37
C LEU A 171 1.95 6.73 6.34
N GLY A 172 1.59 5.45 6.51
CA GLY A 172 1.90 4.40 5.53
C GLY A 172 1.29 4.70 4.16
N MET A 173 -0.02 4.98 4.12
CA MET A 173 -0.70 5.36 2.88
C MET A 173 -0.10 6.61 2.23
N ALA A 174 0.27 7.62 3.02
CA ALA A 174 0.92 8.82 2.52
C ALA A 174 2.30 8.54 1.91
N THR A 175 3.08 7.68 2.57
CA THR A 175 4.38 7.23 2.08
C THR A 175 4.23 6.51 0.74
N LEU A 176 3.25 5.62 0.61
CA LEU A 176 2.97 4.91 -0.63
C LEU A 176 2.60 5.86 -1.77
N VAL A 177 1.55 6.67 -1.59
CA VAL A 177 1.06 7.54 -2.68
C VAL A 177 2.11 8.57 -3.10
N THR A 178 2.88 9.09 -2.14
CA THR A 178 3.91 10.09 -2.41
C THR A 178 5.09 9.47 -3.14
N MET A 179 5.65 8.36 -2.64
CA MET A 179 6.85 7.77 -3.23
C MET A 179 6.59 7.12 -4.59
N TYR A 180 5.46 6.43 -4.76
CA TYR A 180 5.05 5.93 -6.08
C TYR A 180 4.75 7.07 -7.06
N GLY A 181 4.16 8.16 -6.57
CA GLY A 181 3.93 9.38 -7.34
C GLY A 181 5.23 10.05 -7.79
N ILE A 182 6.19 10.22 -6.88
CA ILE A 182 7.53 10.75 -7.17
C ILE A 182 8.22 9.90 -8.24
N GLU A 183 8.18 8.58 -8.11
CA GLU A 183 8.80 7.67 -9.06
C GLU A 183 8.12 7.75 -10.44
N PHE A 184 6.80 7.89 -10.47
CA PHE A 184 6.04 8.11 -11.70
C PHE A 184 6.43 9.42 -12.39
N TYR A 185 6.43 10.55 -11.68
CA TYR A 185 6.80 11.85 -12.25
C TYR A 185 8.28 11.93 -12.64
N ALA A 186 9.19 11.32 -11.86
CA ALA A 186 10.60 11.24 -12.22
C ALA A 186 10.82 10.53 -13.56
N ARG A 187 10.02 9.50 -13.87
CA ARG A 187 10.06 8.80 -15.15
C ARG A 187 9.36 9.56 -16.28
N ALA A 188 8.26 10.23 -15.98
CA ALA A 188 7.50 11.02 -16.95
C ALA A 188 8.27 12.28 -17.39
N ASN A 189 8.86 12.99 -16.43
CA ASN A 189 9.56 14.25 -16.67
C ASN A 189 10.97 14.06 -17.24
N ALA A 190 11.65 12.95 -16.91
CA ALA A 190 12.99 12.63 -17.43
C ALA A 190 13.02 11.29 -18.20
N PRO A 191 12.41 11.23 -19.41
CA PRO A 191 12.31 10.01 -20.19
C PRO A 191 13.66 9.55 -20.75
N ILE A 192 13.85 8.24 -20.85
CA ILE A 192 15.02 7.62 -21.49
C ILE A 192 14.64 7.23 -22.91
N ALA A 193 15.45 7.64 -23.90
CA ALA A 193 15.17 7.35 -25.31
C ALA A 193 15.15 5.84 -25.64
N ASN A 194 16.00 5.04 -24.99
CA ASN A 194 16.10 3.59 -25.18
C ASN A 194 16.11 2.84 -23.83
N PRO A 195 14.94 2.61 -23.21
CA PRO A 195 14.87 2.01 -21.89
C PRO A 195 15.26 0.52 -21.93
N THR A 196 16.24 0.15 -21.12
CA THR A 196 16.64 -1.24 -20.89
C THR A 196 15.81 -1.84 -19.75
N PHE A 197 15.76 -3.17 -19.62
CA PHE A 197 15.11 -3.84 -18.48
C PHE A 197 15.62 -3.31 -17.13
N LYS A 198 16.91 -3.02 -17.01
CA LYS A 198 17.53 -2.44 -15.82
C LYS A 198 16.89 -1.11 -15.41
N ASP A 199 16.49 -0.29 -16.38
CA ASP A 199 15.86 1.02 -16.10
C ASP A 199 14.46 0.88 -15.53
N ARG A 200 13.79 -0.26 -15.73
CA ARG A 200 12.48 -0.55 -15.13
C ARG A 200 12.56 -1.02 -13.69
N VAL A 201 13.72 -1.54 -13.26
CA VAL A 201 13.94 -2.12 -11.93
C VAL A 201 14.62 -1.12 -10.99
N ILE A 202 15.48 -0.26 -11.53
CA ILE A 202 16.17 0.76 -10.73
C ILE A 202 15.25 1.97 -10.53
N PRO A 203 15.02 2.42 -9.28
CA PRO A 203 14.21 3.59 -9.01
C PRO A 203 14.81 4.84 -9.63
N ARG A 204 14.02 5.53 -10.44
CA ARG A 204 14.43 6.71 -11.19
C ARG A 204 14.66 7.90 -10.27
N PHE A 205 13.92 8.02 -9.18
CA PHE A 205 14.08 9.12 -8.23
C PHE A 205 15.50 9.20 -7.62
N LEU A 206 16.25 8.10 -7.60
CA LEU A 206 17.66 8.06 -7.14
C LEU A 206 18.67 8.38 -8.24
N THR A 207 18.33 8.12 -9.50
CA THR A 207 19.26 8.18 -10.64
C THR A 207 18.98 9.35 -11.58
N CYS A 208 17.90 10.10 -11.36
CA CYS A 208 17.52 11.19 -12.23
C CYS A 208 18.47 12.38 -12.04
N ASP A 209 19.29 12.66 -13.05
CA ASP A 209 19.91 13.97 -13.20
C ASP A 209 18.82 14.94 -13.64
N CYS A 210 18.25 15.68 -12.69
CA CYS A 210 17.15 16.61 -12.94
C CYS A 210 17.48 17.59 -14.07
N ILE A 211 16.47 17.94 -14.86
CA ILE A 211 16.63 18.67 -16.12
C ILE A 211 17.09 20.13 -15.91
N ALA A 212 17.05 20.65 -14.69
CA ALA A 212 17.58 21.98 -14.38
C ALA A 212 19.06 21.97 -13.96
N SER A 213 19.95 21.93 -14.96
CA SER A 213 21.23 22.65 -14.91
C SER A 213 21.53 23.33 -16.25
N SER A 214 20.60 24.17 -16.71
CA SER A 214 20.88 25.12 -17.78
C SER A 214 19.93 26.30 -17.68
N THR A 215 20.24 27.21 -16.76
CA THR A 215 20.35 28.69 -16.94
C THR A 215 20.54 29.33 -15.57
#